data_AF-A0A661IC09-F1
#
_entry.id   AF-A0A661IC09-F1
#
_cell.length_a   1.000
_cell.length_b   1.000
_cell.length_c   1.000
_cell.angle_alpha   90.00
_cell.angle_beta   90.00
_cell.angle_gamma   90.00
#
_symmetry.space_group_name_H-M   'P 1'
#
loop_
_entity.id
_entity.type
_entity.pdbx_description
1 polymer ?
#
loop_
_entity_poly.entity_id
_entity_poly.type
_entity_poly.pdbx_seq_one_letter_code
_entity_poly.pdbx_strand_id
1 'polypeptide(L)'
;TVIEWNKVVFADKLEVLQAILLAHKSSEKPDFNILANDNQKQKKKILNMVKTLSPIEFIVKPKDTEDGVGFNFKVFESIEDNFVKINPIFVAMFFCSTEFTKKALKYTI
;
A
#
# COMPACT_ATOMS: atom_id res chain seq x y z
N THR A 1 6.25 -6.22 17.98
CA THR A 1 6.02 -6.59 16.58
C THR A 1 7.31 -6.53 15.78
N VAL A 2 7.53 -7.51 14.91
CA VAL A 2 8.57 -7.52 13.88
C VAL A 2 7.84 -7.57 12.52
N ILE A 3 8.35 -6.82 11.54
CA ILE A 3 7.82 -6.82 10.17
C ILE A 3 8.94 -7.32 9.26
N GLU A 4 8.65 -8.36 8.50
CA GLU A 4 9.55 -8.97 7.53
C GLU A 4 8.91 -8.92 6.14
N TRP A 5 9.72 -8.97 5.08
CA TRP A 5 9.24 -9.02 3.70
C TRP A 5 10.12 -9.90 2.82
N ASN A 6 9.53 -10.48 1.79
CA ASN A 6 10.13 -11.55 0.98
C ASN A 6 11.03 -11.08 -0.19
N LYS A 7 11.06 -9.78 -0.51
CA LYS A 7 11.76 -9.21 -1.69
C LYS A 7 12.35 -7.83 -1.40
N VAL A 8 13.43 -7.47 -2.08
CA VAL A 8 14.02 -6.13 -1.97
C VAL A 8 12.99 -5.07 -2.37
N VAL A 9 12.87 -4.03 -1.54
CA VAL A 9 12.03 -2.86 -1.82
C VAL A 9 12.92 -1.75 -2.37
N PHE A 10 12.66 -1.33 -3.60
CA PHE A 10 13.42 -0.28 -4.27
C PHE A 10 12.79 1.10 -3.99
N ALA A 11 13.61 2.05 -3.51
CA ALA A 11 13.15 3.37 -3.10
C ALA A 11 12.43 4.13 -4.24
N ASP A 12 12.95 4.04 -5.46
CA ASP A 12 12.38 4.70 -6.64
C ASP A 12 10.93 4.24 -6.95
N LYS A 13 10.57 3.00 -6.57
CA LYS A 13 9.20 2.48 -6.72
C LYS A 13 8.27 3.04 -5.64
N LEU A 14 8.78 3.20 -4.42
CA LEU A 14 8.01 3.81 -3.33
C LEU A 14 7.75 5.29 -3.60
N GLU A 15 8.70 6.02 -4.20
CA GLU A 15 8.49 7.42 -4.61
C GLU A 15 7.35 7.57 -5.62
N VAL A 16 7.27 6.66 -6.60
CA VAL A 16 6.13 6.62 -7.55
C VAL A 16 4.82 6.39 -6.81
N LEU A 17 4.79 5.44 -5.89
CA LEU A 17 3.59 5.12 -5.10
C LEU A 17 3.18 6.28 -4.19
N GLN A 18 4.15 6.96 -3.57
CA GLN A 18 3.92 8.13 -2.74
C GLN A 18 3.31 9.28 -3.55
N ALA A 19 3.84 9.55 -4.75
CA ALA A 19 3.33 10.60 -5.62
C ALA A 19 1.87 10.34 -6.01
N ILE A 20 1.51 9.09 -6.30
CA ILE A 20 0.13 8.66 -6.54
C ILE A 20 -0.71 8.96 -5.29
N LEU A 21 -0.34 8.43 -4.13
CA LEU A 21 -1.09 8.63 -2.88
C LEU A 21 -1.30 10.11 -2.54
N LEU A 22 -0.30 10.97 -2.75
CA LEU A 22 -0.42 12.42 -2.55
C LEU A 22 -1.39 13.07 -3.53
N ALA A 23 -1.40 12.65 -4.80
CA ALA A 23 -2.36 13.15 -5.78
C ALA A 23 -3.80 12.73 -5.46
N HIS A 24 -4.00 11.58 -4.80
CA HIS A 24 -5.34 11.03 -4.50
C HIS A 24 -5.90 11.37 -3.13
N LYS A 25 -5.08 11.83 -2.17
CA LYS A 25 -5.54 12.34 -0.88
C LYS A 25 -6.61 13.45 -1.01
N SER A 26 -6.70 14.09 -2.17
CA SER A 26 -7.69 15.12 -2.49
C SER A 26 -9.05 14.61 -2.96
N SER A 27 -9.22 13.31 -3.24
CA SER A 27 -10.41 12.79 -3.96
C SER A 27 -11.41 11.96 -3.13
N GLU A 28 -11.11 11.66 -1.86
CA GLU A 28 -11.98 10.92 -0.91
C GLU A 28 -12.57 9.57 -1.38
N LYS A 29 -12.18 9.04 -2.54
CA LYS A 29 -12.72 7.79 -3.08
C LYS A 29 -11.99 6.56 -2.49
N PRO A 30 -12.69 5.65 -1.80
CA PRO A 30 -12.08 4.46 -1.21
C PRO A 30 -11.57 3.44 -2.26
N ASP A 31 -12.20 3.38 -3.43
CA ASP A 31 -11.85 2.46 -4.52
C ASP A 31 -11.09 3.17 -5.66
N PHE A 32 -10.04 3.88 -5.29
CA PHE A 32 -9.23 4.62 -6.25
C PHE A 32 -8.36 3.67 -7.11
N ASN A 33 -8.54 3.72 -8.45
CA ASN A 33 -7.72 3.00 -9.42
C ASN A 33 -6.43 3.76 -9.74
N ILE A 34 -5.27 3.24 -9.36
CA ILE A 34 -3.97 3.90 -9.58
C ILE A 34 -3.57 4.01 -11.06
N LEU A 35 -4.26 3.32 -11.96
CA LEU A 35 -4.05 3.40 -13.40
C LEU A 35 -4.90 4.47 -14.10
N ALA A 36 -5.78 5.16 -13.37
CA ALA A 36 -6.58 6.28 -13.87
C ALA A 36 -5.69 7.53 -14.08
N ASN A 37 -4.93 7.51 -15.17
CA ASN A 37 -4.01 8.57 -15.56
C ASN A 37 -4.02 8.75 -17.08
N ASP A 38 -4.28 9.97 -17.54
CA ASP A 38 -4.40 10.31 -18.96
C ASP A 38 -3.04 10.34 -19.69
N ASN A 39 -1.93 10.40 -18.94
CA ASN A 39 -0.59 10.42 -19.50
C ASN A 39 -0.04 9.00 -19.64
N GLN A 40 0.11 8.54 -20.88
CA GLN A 40 0.64 7.20 -21.20
C GLN A 40 2.04 6.93 -20.61
N LYS A 41 2.93 7.93 -20.58
CA LYS A 41 4.28 7.78 -19.99
C LYS A 41 4.19 7.52 -18.50
N GLN A 42 3.31 8.24 -17.81
CA GLN A 42 3.07 8.02 -16.38
C GLN A 42 2.42 6.66 -16.15
N LYS A 43 1.39 6.28 -16.92
CA LYS A 43 0.75 4.96 -16.84
C LYS A 43 1.77 3.81 -16.98
N LYS A 44 2.72 3.92 -17.92
CA LYS A 44 3.81 2.93 -18.05
C LYS A 44 4.73 2.88 -16.83
N LYS A 45 5.05 4.03 -16.23
CA LYS A 45 5.84 4.11 -14.98
C LYS A 45 5.11 3.42 -13.83
N ILE A 46 3.80 3.64 -13.71
CA ILE A 46 2.94 3.02 -12.70
C ILE A 46 2.88 1.50 -12.92
N LEU A 47 2.65 1.01 -14.14
CA LEU A 47 2.64 -0.41 -14.44
C LEU A 47 3.97 -1.10 -14.12
N ASN A 48 5.10 -0.46 -14.41
CA ASN A 48 6.41 -0.99 -14.02
C ASN A 48 6.57 -1.08 -12.51
N MET A 49 6.12 -0.06 -11.77
CA MET A 49 6.10 -0.08 -10.31
C MET A 49 5.20 -1.21 -9.78
N VAL A 50 3.99 -1.36 -10.31
CA VAL A 50 3.05 -2.44 -9.93
C VAL A 50 3.69 -3.80 -10.12
N LYS A 51 4.33 -4.05 -11.27
CA LYS A 51 5.02 -5.32 -11.53
C LYS A 51 6.13 -5.61 -10.52
N THR A 52 6.88 -4.59 -10.10
CA THR A 52 7.96 -4.75 -9.12
C THR A 52 7.44 -4.98 -7.70
N LEU A 53 6.37 -4.30 -7.30
CA LEU A 53 5.84 -4.36 -5.93
C LEU A 53 4.82 -5.49 -5.71
N SER A 54 4.17 -5.99 -6.77
CA SER A 54 3.17 -7.07 -6.70
C SER A 54 3.63 -8.35 -5.98
N PRO A 55 4.85 -8.89 -6.21
CA PRO A 55 5.28 -10.11 -5.53
C PRO A 55 5.68 -9.89 -4.05
N ILE A 56 5.67 -8.66 -3.56
CA ILE A 56 6.08 -8.34 -2.19
C ILE A 56 4.96 -8.66 -1.21
N GLU A 57 5.29 -9.49 -0.24
CA GLU A 57 4.44 -9.85 0.88
C GLU A 57 5.12 -9.48 2.19
N PHE A 58 4.38 -8.77 3.03
CA PHE A 58 4.78 -8.36 4.37
C PHE A 58 4.19 -9.33 5.39
N ILE A 59 5.03 -9.79 6.31
CA ILE A 59 4.65 -10.70 7.39
C ILE A 59 4.87 -9.96 8.69
N VAL A 60 3.78 -9.79 9.45
CA VAL A 60 3.77 -9.14 10.75
C VAL A 60 3.67 -10.20 11.82
N LYS A 61 4.71 -10.31 12.64
CA LYS A 61 4.76 -11.24 13.78
C LYS A 61 4.77 -10.46 15.09
N PRO A 62 3.97 -10.87 16.09
CA PRO A 62 4.14 -10.32 17.42
C PRO A 62 5.50 -10.73 17.99
N LYS A 63 5.98 -9.97 18.99
CA LYS A 63 7.26 -10.30 19.65
C LYS A 63 7.08 -11.47 20.59
N ASP A 64 5.94 -11.52 21.27
CA ASP A 64 5.49 -12.64 22.08
C ASP A 64 4.43 -13.44 21.31
N THR A 65 4.56 -14.76 21.29
CA THR A 65 3.59 -15.64 20.63
C THR A 65 2.25 -15.67 21.37
N GLU A 66 2.20 -15.27 22.65
CA GLU A 66 0.95 -15.16 23.40
C GLU A 66 0.08 -13.98 22.94
N ASP A 67 0.67 -12.95 22.29
CA ASP A 67 -0.05 -11.78 21.76
C ASP A 67 -0.82 -12.08 20.45
N GLY A 68 -0.75 -13.31 19.94
CA GLY A 68 -1.50 -13.78 18.77
C GLY A 68 -0.64 -14.33 17.64
N VAL A 69 -1.29 -14.65 16.51
CA VAL A 69 -0.64 -15.32 15.36
C VAL A 69 0.01 -14.37 14.35
N GLY A 70 -0.25 -13.07 14.46
CA GLY A 70 0.16 -12.08 13.46
C GLY A 70 -0.70 -12.10 12.20
N PHE A 71 -0.23 -11.44 11.14
CA PHE A 71 -0.93 -11.40 9.85
C PHE A 71 0.03 -11.09 8.71
N ASN A 72 -0.40 -11.35 7.48
CA ASN A 72 0.30 -10.99 6.26
C ASN A 72 -0.52 -10.02 5.41
N PHE A 73 0.17 -9.22 4.61
CA PHE A 73 -0.49 -8.34 3.63
C PHE A 73 0.45 -8.05 2.45
N LYS A 74 -0.14 -7.63 1.33
CA LYS A 74 0.58 -7.24 0.11
C LYS A 74 0.45 -5.75 -0.14
N VAL A 75 1.23 -5.23 -1.09
CA VAL A 75 1.15 -3.81 -1.50
C VAL A 75 -0.20 -3.49 -2.16
N PHE A 76 -0.72 -4.40 -2.98
CA PHE A 76 -1.97 -4.23 -3.73
C PHE A 76 -3.04 -5.19 -3.22
N GLU A 77 -4.28 -4.71 -3.17
CA GLU A 77 -5.48 -5.50 -2.82
C GLU A 77 -6.00 -6.26 -4.04
N SER A 78 -6.09 -5.58 -5.18
CA SER A 78 -6.47 -6.17 -6.47
C SER A 78 -5.60 -5.64 -7.61
N ILE A 79 -5.31 -6.54 -8.56
CA ILE A 79 -4.60 -6.26 -9.81
C ILE A 79 -5.38 -6.95 -10.92
N GLU A 80 -6.07 -6.16 -11.72
CA GLU A 80 -6.90 -6.57 -12.84
C GLU A 80 -6.53 -5.78 -14.10
N ASP A 81 -7.12 -6.14 -15.24
CA ASP A 81 -6.86 -5.46 -16.49
C ASP A 81 -7.27 -3.97 -16.40
N ASN A 82 -6.28 -3.09 -16.52
CA ASN A 82 -6.42 -1.63 -16.35
C ASN A 82 -6.95 -1.16 -14.99
N PHE A 83 -7.02 -2.02 -13.97
CA PHE A 83 -7.45 -1.64 -12.64
C PHE A 83 -6.49 -2.16 -11.56
N VAL A 84 -5.97 -1.26 -10.74
CA VAL A 84 -5.12 -1.65 -9.61
C VAL A 84 -5.51 -0.85 -8.38
N LYS A 85 -5.79 -1.57 -7.28
CA LYS A 85 -6.15 -1.00 -5.97
C LYS A 85 -5.04 -1.25 -4.96
N ILE A 86 -4.60 -0.20 -4.26
CA ILE A 86 -3.60 -0.31 -3.19
C ILE A 86 -4.26 -0.91 -1.96
N ASN A 87 -3.56 -1.80 -1.27
CA ASN A 87 -4.05 -2.37 -0.02
C ASN A 87 -4.09 -1.29 1.09
N PRO A 88 -5.24 -1.05 1.74
CA PRO A 88 -5.37 -0.03 2.78
C PRO A 88 -4.50 -0.31 4.00
N ILE A 89 -4.24 -1.58 4.34
CA ILE A 89 -3.33 -1.95 5.44
C ILE A 89 -1.91 -1.50 5.11
N PHE A 90 -1.46 -1.68 3.86
CA PHE A 90 -0.15 -1.22 3.43
C PHE A 90 -0.02 0.30 3.54
N VAL A 91 -1.03 1.06 3.11
CA VAL A 91 -1.04 2.52 3.24
C VAL A 91 -1.00 2.94 4.72
N ALA A 92 -1.81 2.30 5.57
CA ALA A 92 -1.88 2.62 6.99
C ALA A 92 -0.57 2.35 7.73
N MET A 93 0.16 1.29 7.36
CA MET A 93 1.41 0.88 8.01
C MET A 93 2.60 1.75 7.59
N PHE A 94 2.64 2.24 6.34
CA PHE A 94 3.85 2.86 5.79
C PHE A 94 3.69 4.32 5.34
N PHE A 95 2.47 4.81 5.12
CA PHE A 95 2.20 6.14 4.55
C PHE A 95 1.31 7.04 5.42
N CYS A 96 0.63 6.47 6.41
CA CYS A 96 -0.06 7.26 7.44
C CYS A 96 0.90 7.65 8.56
N SER A 97 0.75 8.86 9.10
CA SER A 97 1.39 9.17 10.37
C SER A 97 0.74 8.33 11.47
N THR A 98 1.51 7.97 12.49
CA THR A 98 1.00 7.21 13.64
C THR A 98 -0.16 7.93 14.34
N GLU A 99 -0.19 9.27 14.29
CA GLU A 99 -1.30 10.09 14.77
C GLU A 99 -2.58 9.91 13.94
N PHE A 100 -2.47 9.85 12.61
CA PHE A 100 -3.60 9.66 11.71
C PHE A 100 -4.17 8.24 11.82
N THR A 101 -3.30 7.23 11.90
CA THR A 101 -3.70 5.83 12.11
C THR A 101 -4.44 5.65 13.44
N LYS A 102 -3.96 6.29 14.52
CA LYS A 102 -4.66 6.28 15.82
C LYS A 102 -6.04 6.92 15.76
N LYS A 103 -6.22 8.01 15.01
CA LYS A 103 -7.54 8.64 14.83
C LYS A 103 -8.49 7.73 14.05
N ALA A 104 -8.02 7.13 12.96
CA ALA A 104 -8.82 6.21 12.14
C ALA A 104 -9.27 4.97 12.95
N LEU A 105 -8.41 4.40 13.79
CA LEU A 105 -8.72 3.25 14.64
C LEU A 105 -9.64 3.59 15.84
N LYS A 106 -9.65 4.85 16.28
CA LYS A 106 -10.53 5.32 17.37
C LYS A 106 -11.93 5.70 16.88
N TYR A 107 -12.14 5.80 15.56
CA TYR A 107 -13.48 5.96 15.00
C TYR A 107 -14.19 4.59 15.01
N THR A 108 -14.84 4.30 16.13
CA THR A 108 -15.95 3.32 16.19
C THR A 108 -17.09 3.83 15.32
N ILE A 109 -17.57 2.97 14.40
CA ILE A 109 -18.85 3.13 13.70
C ILE A 109 -19.99 2.98 14.71
#